data_AF-A0A934GI40-F1
#
_entry.id   AF-A0A934GI40-F1
#
_cell.length_a   1.000
_cell.length_b   1.000
_cell.length_c   1.000
_cell.angle_alpha   90.00
_cell.angle_beta   90.00
_cell.angle_gamma   90.00
#
_symmetry.space_group_name_H-M   'P 1'
#
loop_
_entity.id
_entity.type
_entity.pdbx_description
1 polymer ?
#
loop_
_entity_poly.entity_id
_entity_poly.type
_entity_poly.pdbx_seq_one_letter_code
_entity_poly.pdbx_strand_id
1 'polypeptide(L)' 'MNKKDIKAVLWDFSDDAIGSLPGDFIIRRVLSYGGIFLIVKAMREYGDDAVRRVFATMKPMSISKKKYHYLKNFLFA' A
#
# COMPACT_ATOMS: atom_id res chain seq x y z
N MET A 1 -9.35 -5.46 -4.44
CA MET A 1 -8.13 -6.29 -4.44
C MET A 1 -8.48 -7.64 -3.82
N ASN A 2 -7.89 -8.76 -4.23
CA ASN A 2 -8.36 -10.06 -3.75
C ASN A 2 -7.71 -10.44 -2.41
N LYS A 3 -8.31 -11.33 -1.61
CA LYS A 3 -7.73 -11.80 -0.33
C LYS A 3 -6.28 -12.29 -0.47
N LYS A 4 -5.93 -12.94 -1.59
CA LYS A 4 -4.54 -13.38 -1.89
C LYS A 4 -3.56 -12.21 -2.01
N ASP A 5 -3.98 -11.12 -2.65
CA ASP A 5 -3.16 -9.91 -2.82
C ASP A 5 -2.90 -9.24 -1.46
N ILE A 6 -3.94 -9.14 -0.63
CA ILE A 6 -3.86 -8.56 0.71
C ILE A 6 -2.97 -9.41 1.62
N LYS A 7 -3.14 -10.74 1.60
CA LYS A 7 -2.33 -11.67 2.39
C LYS A 7 -0.86 -11.66 2.01
N ALA A 8 -0.50 -11.31 0.77
CA ALA A 8 0.89 -11.15 0.37
C ALA A 8 1.61 -10.02 1.13
N VAL A 9 0.89 -9.00 1.59
CA VAL A 9 1.44 -7.85 2.36
C VAL A 9 1.05 -7.86 3.84
N LEU A 10 0.11 -8.71 4.23
CA LEU A 10 -0.38 -8.94 5.60
C LEU A 10 -0.17 -10.39 6.05
N TRP A 11 0.94 -11.00 5.65
CA TRP A 11 1.27 -12.40 5.95
C TRP A 11 1.42 -12.68 7.45
N ASP A 12 1.58 -11.62 8.25
CA ASP A 12 1.69 -11.59 9.71
C ASP A 12 0.33 -11.50 10.43
N PHE A 13 -0.80 -11.42 9.72
CA PHE A 13 -2.15 -11.36 10.30
C PHE A 13 -2.95 -12.64 10.04
N SER A 14 -3.85 -12.97 10.97
CA SER A 14 -4.85 -14.03 10.76
C SER A 14 -5.90 -13.59 9.74
N ASP A 15 -6.48 -14.54 9.01
CA ASP A 15 -7.46 -14.25 7.97
C ASP A 15 -8.71 -13.54 8.51
N ASP A 16 -9.08 -13.81 9.76
CA ASP A 16 -10.21 -13.18 10.45
C ASP A 16 -9.93 -11.71 10.81
N ALA A 17 -8.68 -11.39 11.15
CA ALA A 17 -8.26 -10.03 11.49
C ALA A 17 -8.13 -9.13 10.26
N ILE A 18 -7.81 -9.69 9.08
CA ILE A 18 -7.61 -8.90 7.86
C ILE A 18 -8.87 -8.11 7.48
N GLY A 19 -10.06 -8.69 7.68
CA GLY A 19 -11.33 -8.05 7.32
C GLY A 19 -11.69 -6.84 8.17
N SER A 20 -11.09 -6.69 9.35
CA SER A 20 -11.37 -5.58 10.28
C SER A 20 -10.31 -4.47 10.24
N LEU A 21 -9.27 -4.61 9.43
CA LEU A 21 -8.19 -3.62 9.36
C LEU A 21 -8.62 -2.33 8.66
N PRO A 22 -8.20 -1.16 9.15
CA PRO A 22 -8.45 0.11 8.47
C PRO A 22 -7.83 0.14 7.07
N GLY A 23 -8.54 0.74 6.10
CA GLY A 23 -8.05 0.89 4.72
C GLY A 23 -6.68 1.55 4.65
N ASP A 24 -6.44 2.61 5.42
CA ASP A 24 -5.15 3.31 5.50
C ASP A 24 -4.00 2.40 5.94
N PHE A 25 -4.28 1.45 6.84
CA PHE A 25 -3.29 0.47 7.28
C PHE A 25 -2.93 -0.49 6.14
N ILE A 26 -3.94 -0.99 5.42
CA ILE A 26 -3.76 -1.86 4.27
C ILE A 26 -2.95 -1.14 3.18
N ILE A 27 -3.33 0.10 2.85
CA ILE A 27 -2.61 0.95 1.89
C ILE A 27 -1.15 1.11 2.31
N ARG A 28 -0.88 1.42 3.58
CA ARG A 28 0.49 1.57 4.08
C ARG A 28 1.30 0.28 3.91
N ARG A 29 0.70 -0.88 4.18
CA ARG A 29 1.36 -2.19 4.01
C ARG A 29 1.62 -2.51 2.54
N VAL A 30 0.69 -2.17 1.64
CA VAL A 30 0.89 -2.28 0.19
C VAL A 30 2.03 -1.34 -0.28
N LEU A 31 2.05 -0.10 0.20
CA LEU A 31 3.10 0.87 -0.15
C LEU A 31 4.48 0.46 0.40
N SER A 32 4.57 -0.17 1.56
CA SER A 32 5.84 -0.68 2.10
C SER A 32 6.30 -1.96 1.41
N TYR A 33 5.45 -2.99 1.38
CA TYR A 33 5.86 -4.36 1.02
C TYR A 33 5.37 -4.84 -0.36
N GLY A 34 4.34 -4.20 -0.92
CA GLY A 34 3.77 -4.60 -2.21
C GLY A 34 4.61 -4.18 -3.42
N GLY A 35 4.45 -4.89 -4.54
CA GLY A 35 4.96 -4.45 -5.84
C GLY A 35 4.11 -3.33 -6.45
N ILE A 36 4.59 -2.74 -7.56
CA ILE A 36 3.86 -1.69 -8.30
C ILE A 36 2.44 -2.15 -8.67
N PHE A 37 2.30 -3.41 -9.10
CA PHE A 37 1.00 -3.99 -9.42
C PHE A 37 -0.01 -3.95 -8.26
N LEU A 38 0.45 -4.24 -7.03
CA LEU A 38 -0.40 -4.18 -5.84
C LEU A 38 -0.75 -2.73 -5.48
N ILE A 39 0.17 -1.80 -5.69
CA ILE A 39 -0.08 -0.37 -5.47
C ILE A 39 -1.16 0.13 -6.44
N VAL A 40 -1.09 -0.23 -7.72
CA VAL A 40 -2.13 0.11 -8.71
C VAL A 40 -3.48 -0.52 -8.37
N LYS A 41 -3.50 -1.75 -7.84
CA LYS A 41 -4.74 -2.35 -7.34
C LYS A 41 -5.32 -1.59 -6.14
N ALA A 42 -4.48 -1.17 -5.20
CA ALA A 42 -4.91 -0.38 -4.05
C ALA A 42 -5.45 1.00 -4.50
N MET A 43 -4.84 1.63 -5.50
CA MET A 43 -5.35 2.87 -6.10
C MET A 43 -6.75 2.69 -6.70
N ARG A 44 -7.00 1.58 -7.42
CA ARG A 44 -8.32 1.27 -7.97
C ARG A 44 -9.39 1.00 -6.91
N GLU A 45 -9.02 0.43 -5.77
CA GLU A 45 -9.96 0.03 -4.72
C GLU A 45 -10.24 1.14 -3.69
N TYR A 46 -9.20 1.83 -3.25
CA TYR A 46 -9.31 2.87 -2.21
C TYR A 46 -9.31 4.30 -2.78
N GLY A 47 -9.01 4.45 -4.07
CA GLY A 47 -8.89 5.73 -4.75
C GLY A 47 -7.48 6.31 -4.68
N ASP A 48 -7.09 6.99 -5.76
CA ASP A 48 -5.76 7.59 -5.92
C ASP A 48 -5.44 8.59 -4.80
N ASP A 49 -6.42 9.41 -4.42
CA ASP A 49 -6.25 10.43 -3.36
C ASP A 49 -5.98 9.82 -2.00
N ALA A 50 -6.64 8.71 -1.66
CA ALA A 50 -6.41 8.01 -0.40
C ALA A 50 -4.99 7.43 -0.37
N VAL A 51 -4.56 6.80 -1.46
CA VAL A 51 -3.20 6.23 -1.58
C VAL A 51 -2.12 7.32 -1.53
N ARG A 52 -2.31 8.43 -2.24
CA ARG A 52 -1.41 9.59 -2.23
C ARG A 52 -1.33 10.21 -0.83
N ARG A 53 -2.47 10.36 -0.14
CA ARG A 53 -2.52 10.88 1.24
C ARG A 53 -1.75 9.98 2.20
N VAL A 54 -1.98 8.67 2.16
CA VAL A 54 -1.26 7.72 3.02
C VAL A 54 0.24 7.80 2.71
N PHE A 55 0.64 7.80 1.44
CA PHE A 55 2.04 7.94 1.03
C PHE A 55 2.69 9.22 1.58
N ALA A 56 1.99 10.36 1.54
CA ALA A 56 2.47 11.63 2.08
C ALA A 56 2.72 11.59 3.60
N THR A 57 1.97 10.76 4.34
CA THR A 57 2.18 10.57 5.79
C THR A 57 3.27 9.55 6.13
N MET A 58 3.80 8.80 5.15
CA MET A 58 4.82 7.81 5.40
C MET A 58 6.20 8.44 5.55
N LYS A 59 6.98 7.96 6.53
CA LYS A 59 8.38 8.35 6.64
C LYS A 59 9.15 7.81 5.43
N PRO A 60 10.07 8.59 4.82
CA PRO A 60 10.83 8.13 3.65
C PRO A 60 11.62 6.83 3.86
N MET A 61 11.97 6.50 5.12
CA MET A 61 12.65 5.25 5.48
C MET A 61 11.73 4.04 5.62
N SER A 62 10.40 4.21 5.57
CA SER A 62 9.43 3.12 5.64
C SER A 62 9.29 2.34 4.33
N ILE A 63 9.98 2.77 3.28
CA ILE A 63 10.04 2.14 1.95
C ILE A 63 11.49 2.27 1.46
N SER A 64 11.97 1.35 0.62
CA SER A 64 13.30 1.50 0.02
C SER A 64 13.39 2.81 -0.77
N LYS A 65 14.56 3.49 -0.70
CA LYS A 65 14.79 4.79 -1.34
C LYS A 65 14.43 4.79 -2.83
N LYS A 66 14.77 3.71 -3.55
CA LYS A 66 14.45 3.53 -4.97
C LYS A 66 12.94 3.53 -5.21
N LYS A 67 12.19 2.79 -4.40
CA LYS A 67 10.74 2.71 -4.52
C LYS A 67 10.08 4.02 -4.11
N TYR A 68 10.53 4.65 -3.02
CA TYR A 68 10.05 5.98 -2.63
C TYR A 68 10.23 7.01 -3.75
N HIS A 69 11.42 7.07 -4.36
CA HIS A 69 11.71 7.97 -5.49
C HIS A 69 10.82 7.67 -6.70
N TYR A 70 10.65 6.39 -7.05
CA TYR A 70 9.77 5.99 -8.15
C TYR A 70 8.33 6.44 -7.92
N LEU A 71 7.79 6.16 -6.72
CA LEU A 71 6.42 6.52 -6.36
C LEU A 71 6.23 8.04 -6.40
N LYS A 72 7.14 8.80 -5.79
CA LYS A 72 7.06 10.26 -5.73
C LYS A 72 7.15 10.94 -7.09
N ASN A 73 8.09 10.51 -7.93
CA ASN A 73 8.47 11.26 -9.14
C ASN A 73 7.84 10.71 -10.43
N PHE A 74 7.24 9.52 -10.40
CA PHE A 74 6.67 8.90 -11.60
C PHE A 74 5.23 8.42 -11.38
N LEU A 75 4.95 7.68 -10.31
CA LEU A 75 3.61 7.14 -10.12
C LEU A 75 2.62 8.19 -9.60
N PHE A 76 3.07 9.06 -8.70
CA PHE A 76 2.27 10.12 -8.08
C PHE A 76 2.66 11.52 -8.59
N ALA A 77 3.36 11.59 -9.73
CA ALA A 77 3.57 12.86 -10.42
C ALA A 77 2.23 13.48 -10.87
#